data_AF-A0A950W9J3-F1
#
_entry.id   AF-A0A950W9J3-F1
#
_cell.length_a   1.000
_cell.length_b   1.000
_cell.length_c   1.000
_cell.angle_alpha   90.00
_cell.angle_beta   90.00
_cell.angle_gamma   90.00
#
_symmetry.space_group_name_H-M   'P 1'
#
loop_
_entity.id
_entity.type
_entity.pdbx_description
1 polymer ?
#
loop_
_entity_poly.entity_id
_entity_poly.type
_entity_poly.pdbx_seq_one_letter_code
_entity_poly.pdbx_strand_id
1 'polypeptide(L)'
;MPDSTSVAIAPVEGLPRATAEKLGPAMAAALQEREIAASDKTASIGSYELVGRIEELPPSQGKAALVVFWELRDPSGRQLGALADRVDAAPYDWDVGSADAVARLADASAGQLAAMLQEEPPTETDTGGRTRLLIRGVEGAPGDGDQSLVSSITELLKKQEIAIVSDPQAKADLVLTADVTVGKPKAGKQNVKIVWHVRRQDGTEIGTVGQENDVPAGLLDGAWGDVAYTVAVAAQDGIMTLVARGAPQPAGGS
;
A
#
# COMPACT_ATOMS: atom_id res chain seq x y z
N MET A 1 -27.24 7.38 3.27
CA MET A 1 -26.46 8.58 3.64
C MET A 1 -25.03 8.09 3.75
N PRO A 2 -24.04 8.67 3.05
CA PRO A 2 -22.69 8.12 3.07
C PRO A 2 -22.03 8.39 4.42
N ASP A 3 -21.40 7.37 4.98
CA ASP A 3 -20.59 7.46 6.21
C ASP A 3 -19.45 8.45 5.98
N SER A 4 -19.49 9.59 6.67
CA SER A 4 -18.46 10.63 6.56
C SER A 4 -17.21 10.15 7.28
N THR A 5 -16.26 9.58 6.53
CA THR A 5 -14.92 9.24 7.00
C THR A 5 -14.25 10.47 7.62
N SER A 6 -14.09 10.49 8.95
CA SER A 6 -13.43 11.59 9.66
C SER A 6 -11.94 11.31 9.88
N VAL A 7 -11.10 12.32 9.66
CA VAL A 7 -9.64 12.28 9.84
C VAL A 7 -9.23 13.15 11.03
N ALA A 8 -8.60 12.55 12.04
CA ALA A 8 -8.01 13.21 13.18
C ALA A 8 -6.53 13.46 12.91
N ILE A 9 -6.08 14.72 12.96
CA ILE A 9 -4.68 15.07 12.71
C ILE A 9 -3.94 15.06 14.05
N ALA A 10 -2.96 14.17 14.17
CA ALA A 10 -2.10 14.12 15.34
C ALA A 10 -1.11 15.30 15.33
N PRO A 11 -0.56 15.69 16.49
CA PRO A 11 0.47 16.73 16.56
C PRO A 11 1.63 16.40 15.63
N VAL A 12 1.99 17.33 14.74
CA VAL A 12 3.10 17.16 13.83
C VAL A 12 4.41 17.21 14.62
N GLU A 13 5.25 16.20 14.45
CA GLU A 13 6.57 16.13 15.08
C GLU A 13 7.66 16.75 14.20
N GLY A 14 8.76 17.19 14.80
CA GLY A 14 9.96 17.62 14.07
C GLY A 14 10.26 19.11 14.16
N LEU A 15 11.24 19.55 13.36
CA LEU A 15 11.72 20.92 13.30
C LEU A 15 11.59 21.47 11.87
N PRO A 16 11.35 22.78 11.68
CA PRO A 16 11.22 23.82 12.73
C PRO A 16 9.88 23.79 13.48
N ARG A 17 9.93 24.00 14.81
CA ARG A 17 8.77 23.85 15.70
C ARG A 17 7.59 24.78 15.37
N ALA A 18 7.88 26.02 14.98
CA ALA A 18 6.84 26.98 14.59
C ALA A 18 6.06 26.52 13.35
N THR A 19 6.72 25.81 12.44
CA THR A 19 6.06 25.19 11.28
C THR A 19 5.27 23.96 11.71
N ALA A 20 5.84 23.07 12.52
CA ALA A 20 5.12 21.89 13.02
C ALA A 20 3.81 22.25 13.74
N GLU A 21 3.84 23.26 14.62
CA GLU A 21 2.66 23.70 15.38
C GLU A 21 1.55 24.29 14.49
N LYS A 22 1.90 24.89 13.36
CA LYS A 22 0.95 25.50 12.41
C LYS A 22 0.47 24.54 11.32
N LEU A 23 1.24 23.49 11.04
CA LEU A 23 0.95 22.56 9.95
C LEU A 23 -0.28 21.69 10.21
N GLY A 24 -0.50 21.26 11.46
CA GLY A 24 -1.69 20.48 11.84
C GLY A 24 -3.02 21.21 11.54
N PRO A 25 -3.22 22.44 12.06
CA PRO A 25 -4.41 23.24 11.75
C PRO A 25 -4.55 23.57 10.25
N ALA A 26 -3.44 23.85 9.56
CA ALA A 26 -3.44 24.14 8.13
C ALA A 26 -3.86 22.92 7.29
N MET A 27 -3.40 21.72 7.66
CA MET A 27 -3.82 20.46 7.05
C MET A 27 -5.32 20.20 7.28
N ALA A 28 -5.82 20.47 8.50
CA ALA A 28 -7.24 20.31 8.80
C ALA A 28 -8.10 21.20 7.89
N ALA A 29 -7.72 22.48 7.73
CA ALA A 29 -8.40 23.42 6.87
C ALA A 29 -8.35 22.97 5.39
N ALA A 30 -7.17 22.57 4.89
CA ALA A 30 -7.00 22.14 3.50
C ALA A 30 -7.82 20.88 3.15
N LEU A 31 -7.96 19.93 4.09
CA LEU A 31 -8.83 18.76 3.91
C LEU A 31 -10.32 19.13 3.97
N GLN A 32 -10.72 20.02 4.89
CA GLN A 32 -12.11 20.50 4.98
C GLN A 32 -12.55 21.25 3.73
N GLU A 33 -11.68 22.06 3.12
CA GLU A 33 -11.94 22.73 1.84
C GLU A 33 -12.18 21.75 0.68
N ARG A 34 -11.71 20.50 0.83
CA ARG A 34 -11.87 19.39 -0.12
C ARG A 34 -13.02 18.45 0.25
N GLU A 35 -13.93 18.92 1.11
CA GLU A 35 -15.08 18.17 1.63
C GLU A 35 -14.72 16.92 2.45
N ILE A 36 -13.49 16.83 2.96
CA ILE A 36 -13.03 15.75 3.84
C ILE A 36 -13.16 16.22 5.29
N ALA A 37 -13.92 15.49 6.11
CA ALA A 37 -14.12 15.82 7.52
C ALA A 37 -12.81 15.64 8.30
N ALA A 38 -12.05 16.71 8.54
CA ALA A 38 -10.78 16.66 9.27
C ALA A 38 -10.77 17.56 10.51
N SER A 39 -10.13 17.11 11.60
CA SER A 39 -10.01 17.88 12.86
C SER A 39 -8.65 17.68 13.51
N ASP A 40 -8.04 18.76 14.00
CA ASP A 40 -6.76 18.79 14.72
C ASP A 40 -6.92 18.76 16.25
N LYS A 41 -8.16 18.76 16.75
CA LYS A 41 -8.47 18.94 18.19
C LYS A 41 -9.15 17.76 18.85
N THR A 42 -9.86 16.93 18.07
CA THR A 42 -10.72 15.87 18.59
C THR A 42 -10.75 14.69 17.63
N ALA A 43 -10.21 13.55 18.07
CA ALA A 43 -10.46 12.28 17.41
C ALA A 43 -11.86 11.79 17.81
N SER A 44 -12.74 11.63 16.83
CA SER A 44 -14.01 10.94 17.05
C SER A 44 -13.75 9.43 17.05
N ILE A 45 -14.51 8.67 17.85
CA ILE A 45 -14.43 7.20 17.87
C ILE A 45 -14.68 6.70 16.43
N GLY A 46 -13.69 6.04 15.83
CA GLY A 46 -13.76 5.60 14.43
C GLY A 46 -13.12 6.55 13.41
N SER A 47 -12.40 7.59 13.83
CA SER A 47 -11.65 8.48 12.92
C SER A 47 -10.32 7.86 12.52
N TYR A 48 -9.92 8.07 11.27
CA TYR A 48 -8.58 7.81 10.80
C TYR A 48 -7.61 8.80 11.45
N GLU A 49 -6.43 8.37 11.85
CA GLU A 49 -5.42 9.21 12.47
C GLU A 49 -4.34 9.56 11.44
N LEU A 50 -4.10 10.85 11.21
CA LEU A 50 -3.04 11.32 10.34
C LEU A 50 -1.87 11.80 11.19
N VAL A 51 -0.76 11.07 11.14
CA VAL A 51 0.47 11.38 11.89
C VAL A 51 1.45 12.08 10.96
N GLY A 52 1.90 13.28 11.34
CA GLY A 52 2.84 14.08 10.56
C GLY A 52 4.20 14.19 11.21
N ARG A 53 5.26 14.14 10.41
CA ARG A 53 6.62 14.48 10.82
C ARG A 53 7.27 15.38 9.78
N ILE A 54 7.91 16.46 10.20
CA ILE A 54 8.70 17.33 9.33
C ILE A 54 10.20 17.17 9.55
N GLU A 55 10.95 17.27 8.47
CA GLU A 55 12.41 17.27 8.44
C GLU A 55 12.91 18.34 7.49
N GLU A 56 13.70 19.29 8.02
CA GLU A 56 14.33 20.33 7.22
C GLU A 56 15.63 19.82 6.59
N LEU A 57 15.73 19.93 5.27
CA LEU A 57 16.94 19.63 4.53
C LEU A 57 17.84 20.88 4.44
N PRO A 58 19.18 20.68 4.38
CA PRO A 58 20.12 21.79 4.27
C PRO A 58 19.77 22.71 3.09
N PRO A 59 19.85 24.03 3.27
CA PRO A 59 19.48 24.96 2.23
C PRO A 59 20.35 24.79 0.98
N SER A 60 19.68 24.72 -0.17
CA SER A 60 20.30 24.65 -1.49
C SER A 60 19.86 25.88 -2.29
N GLN A 61 20.82 26.57 -2.90
CA GLN A 61 20.55 27.78 -3.70
C GLN A 61 19.75 28.88 -2.97
N GLY A 62 19.95 29.04 -1.66
CA GLY A 62 19.29 30.10 -0.86
C GLY A 62 17.86 29.79 -0.42
N LYS A 63 17.36 28.58 -0.68
CA LYS A 63 16.08 28.07 -0.16
C LYS A 63 16.32 26.87 0.75
N ALA A 64 15.54 26.75 1.82
CA ALA A 64 15.49 25.54 2.63
C ALA A 64 14.32 24.68 2.16
N ALA A 65 14.56 23.38 2.06
CA ALA A 65 13.54 22.44 1.68
C ALA A 65 13.01 21.76 2.92
N LEU A 66 11.71 21.86 3.15
CA LEU A 66 11.05 21.14 4.24
C LEU A 66 10.37 19.91 3.66
N VAL A 67 10.74 18.75 4.16
CA VAL A 67 10.09 17.48 3.84
C VAL A 67 9.08 17.18 4.94
N VAL A 68 7.86 16.88 4.57
CA VAL A 68 6.84 16.36 5.48
C VAL A 68 6.54 14.92 5.13
N PHE A 69 6.56 14.06 6.13
CA PHE A 69 6.14 12.68 6.06
C PHE A 69 4.79 12.58 6.76
N TRP A 70 3.78 12.06 6.06
CA TRP A 70 2.49 11.75 6.65
C TRP A 70 2.24 10.26 6.63
N GLU A 71 1.71 9.75 7.72
CA GLU A 71 1.20 8.40 7.85
C GLU A 71 -0.29 8.46 8.15
N LEU A 72 -1.12 7.91 7.27
CA LEU A 72 -2.54 7.73 7.55
C LEU A 72 -2.73 6.39 8.25
N ARG A 73 -3.38 6.41 9.41
CA ARG A 73 -3.72 5.24 10.21
C ARG A 73 -5.22 5.11 10.34
N ASP A 74 -5.72 3.89 10.40
CA ASP A 74 -7.12 3.62 10.67
C ASP A 74 -7.42 3.71 12.18
N PRO A 75 -8.70 3.64 12.61
CA PRO A 75 -9.07 3.70 14.02
C PRO A 75 -8.54 2.54 14.87
N SER A 76 -8.02 1.47 14.24
CA SER A 76 -7.34 0.37 14.93
C SER A 76 -5.85 0.63 15.14
N GLY A 77 -5.34 1.76 14.63
CA GLY A 77 -3.93 2.15 14.70
C GLY A 77 -3.07 1.59 13.56
N ARG A 78 -3.69 0.97 12.54
CA ARG A 78 -2.96 0.38 11.40
C ARG A 78 -2.73 1.41 10.32
N GLN A 79 -1.51 1.48 9.82
CA GLN A 79 -1.13 2.35 8.71
C GLN A 79 -1.78 1.91 7.39
N LEU A 80 -2.56 2.80 6.78
CA LEU A 80 -3.20 2.62 5.48
C LEU A 80 -2.33 3.12 4.33
N GLY A 81 -1.50 4.13 4.60
CA GLY A 81 -0.65 4.74 3.60
C GLY A 81 0.35 5.68 4.24
N ALA A 82 1.41 5.98 3.50
CA ALA A 82 2.32 7.06 3.81
C ALA A 82 2.60 7.86 2.56
N LEU A 83 2.72 9.17 2.73
CA LEU A 83 3.19 10.08 1.70
C LEU A 83 4.33 10.94 2.25
N ALA A 84 5.17 11.41 1.34
CA ALA A 84 6.21 12.35 1.65
C ALA A 84 6.16 13.48 0.63
N ASP A 85 5.98 14.70 1.10
CA ASP A 85 6.02 15.90 0.27
C ASP A 85 7.20 16.77 0.62
N ARG A 86 7.64 17.53 -0.38
CA ARG A 86 8.74 18.47 -0.23
C ARG A 86 8.33 19.81 -0.80
N VAL A 87 8.54 20.86 -0.01
CA VAL A 87 8.36 22.25 -0.46
C VAL A 87 9.61 23.05 -0.16
N ASP A 88 10.05 23.84 -1.15
CA ASP A 88 11.18 24.77 -0.99
C ASP A 88 10.65 26.19 -0.70
N ALA A 89 11.11 26.79 0.40
CA ALA A 89 10.80 28.19 0.76
C ALA A 89 12.04 28.91 1.32
N ALA A 90 11.92 30.18 1.69
CA ALA A 90 13.01 30.86 2.38
C ALA A 90 13.20 30.20 3.77
N PRO A 91 14.45 29.98 4.24
CA PRO A 91 14.68 29.38 5.57
C PRO A 91 13.95 30.11 6.70
N TYR A 92 13.94 31.45 6.63
CA TYR A 92 13.20 32.29 7.58
C TYR A 92 11.69 32.00 7.59
N ASP A 93 11.10 31.65 6.45
CA ASP A 93 9.67 31.32 6.37
C ASP A 93 9.35 30.02 7.11
N TRP A 94 10.26 29.04 7.13
CA TRP A 94 10.11 27.82 7.92
C TRP A 94 10.36 28.07 9.41
N ASP A 95 11.35 28.88 9.76
CA ASP A 95 11.67 29.22 11.15
C ASP A 95 10.50 29.90 11.87
N VAL A 96 9.79 30.80 11.18
CA VAL A 96 8.64 31.53 11.76
C VAL A 96 7.30 30.81 11.54
N GLY A 97 7.28 29.74 10.73
CA GLY A 97 6.06 29.09 10.28
C GLY A 97 5.16 30.07 9.51
N SER A 98 5.69 30.65 8.44
CA SER A 98 4.97 31.58 7.57
C SER A 98 3.67 30.95 7.06
N ALA A 99 2.55 31.65 7.20
CA ALA A 99 1.23 31.12 6.84
C ALA A 99 1.20 30.67 5.37
N ASP A 100 1.82 31.42 4.46
CA ASP A 100 1.86 31.07 3.04
C ASP A 100 2.69 29.80 2.77
N ALA A 101 3.83 29.64 3.45
CA ALA A 101 4.70 28.47 3.28
C ALA A 101 4.04 27.21 3.86
N VAL A 102 3.45 27.33 5.05
CA VAL A 102 2.73 26.25 5.73
C VAL A 102 1.47 25.86 4.95
N ALA A 103 0.71 26.83 4.43
CA ALA A 103 -0.49 26.56 3.63
C ALA A 103 -0.16 25.84 2.32
N ARG A 104 0.94 26.21 1.63
CA ARG A 104 1.38 25.49 0.42
C ARG A 104 1.79 24.04 0.71
N LEU A 105 2.49 23.82 1.81
CA LEU A 105 2.86 22.47 2.25
C LEU A 105 1.62 21.65 2.60
N ALA A 106 0.69 22.25 3.35
CA ALA A 106 -0.58 21.62 3.69
C ALA A 106 -1.43 21.30 2.46
N ASP A 107 -1.57 22.23 1.50
CA ASP A 107 -2.38 22.02 0.30
C ASP A 107 -1.79 20.95 -0.63
N ALA A 108 -0.46 20.91 -0.80
CA ALA A 108 0.21 19.87 -1.56
C ALA A 108 -0.09 18.47 -0.99
N SER A 109 0.09 18.32 0.33
CA SER A 109 -0.18 17.06 1.02
C SER A 109 -1.67 16.74 1.12
N ALA A 110 -2.54 17.74 1.30
CA ALA A 110 -3.99 17.56 1.29
C ALA A 110 -4.49 17.13 -0.09
N GLY A 111 -3.88 17.61 -1.18
CA GLY A 111 -4.19 17.16 -2.53
C GLY A 111 -3.87 15.68 -2.74
N GLN A 112 -2.69 15.23 -2.28
CA GLN A 112 -2.31 13.81 -2.35
C GLN A 112 -3.12 12.93 -1.39
N LEU A 113 -3.38 13.39 -0.17
CA LEU A 113 -4.25 12.71 0.78
C LEU A 113 -5.68 12.62 0.28
N ALA A 114 -6.22 13.69 -0.28
CA ALA A 114 -7.53 13.67 -0.90
C ALA A 114 -7.54 12.72 -2.10
N ALA A 115 -6.50 12.69 -2.93
CA ALA A 115 -6.38 11.68 -3.97
C ALA A 115 -6.33 10.26 -3.39
N MET A 116 -5.60 10.01 -2.30
CA MET A 116 -5.55 8.68 -1.64
C MET A 116 -6.83 8.31 -0.88
N LEU A 117 -7.65 9.29 -0.49
CA LEU A 117 -8.94 9.11 0.19
C LEU A 117 -10.12 9.07 -0.80
N GLN A 118 -10.00 9.74 -1.95
CA GLN A 118 -10.95 9.73 -3.07
C GLN A 118 -10.65 8.64 -4.09
N GLU A 119 -9.39 8.19 -4.22
CA GLU A 119 -9.03 6.82 -4.61
C GLU A 119 -9.48 5.95 -3.45
N GLU A 120 -10.78 5.71 -3.39
CA GLU A 120 -11.43 4.92 -2.36
C GLU A 120 -10.60 3.66 -2.06
N PRO A 121 -10.20 3.37 -0.80
CA PRO A 121 -9.99 1.98 -0.42
C PRO A 121 -11.32 1.31 -0.76
N PRO A 122 -11.38 0.34 -1.70
CA PRO A 122 -12.57 0.08 -2.49
C PRO A 122 -13.80 0.05 -1.59
N THR A 123 -14.56 1.15 -1.61
CA THR A 123 -15.73 1.32 -0.78
C THR A 123 -16.69 0.21 -1.19
N GLU A 124 -17.30 -0.41 -0.19
CA GLU A 124 -18.01 -1.69 -0.29
C GLU A 124 -19.29 -1.67 -1.15
N THR A 125 -19.43 -0.78 -2.14
CA THR A 125 -20.69 -0.64 -2.88
C THR A 125 -20.62 -0.32 -4.35
N ASP A 126 -19.45 -0.15 -4.97
CA ASP A 126 -19.39 -0.08 -6.44
C ASP A 126 -18.14 -0.71 -7.04
N THR A 127 -17.93 -1.99 -6.75
CA THR A 127 -17.15 -2.82 -7.68
C THR A 127 -18.12 -3.50 -8.62
N GLY A 128 -18.41 -2.85 -9.75
CA GLY A 128 -18.92 -3.53 -10.93
C GLY A 128 -17.97 -4.66 -11.33
N GLY A 129 -18.15 -5.85 -10.76
CA GLY A 129 -17.60 -7.13 -11.23
C GLY A 129 -16.09 -7.36 -11.16
N ARG A 130 -15.25 -6.43 -10.67
CA ARG A 130 -13.80 -6.69 -10.52
C ARG A 130 -13.52 -7.53 -9.28
N THR A 131 -12.77 -8.61 -9.45
CA THR A 131 -12.44 -9.56 -8.38
C THR A 131 -11.33 -8.99 -7.50
N ARG A 132 -11.57 -8.91 -6.18
CA ARG A 132 -10.58 -8.47 -5.19
C ARG A 132 -9.76 -9.67 -4.71
N LEU A 133 -8.44 -9.56 -4.80
CA LEU A 133 -7.51 -10.62 -4.44
C LEU A 133 -6.60 -10.17 -3.30
N LEU A 134 -6.62 -10.90 -2.19
CA LEU A 134 -5.70 -10.75 -1.07
C LEU A 134 -4.49 -11.65 -1.28
N ILE A 135 -3.28 -11.10 -1.24
CA ILE A 135 -2.05 -11.90 -1.22
C ILE A 135 -1.62 -12.06 0.24
N ARG A 136 -1.81 -13.26 0.80
CA ARG A 136 -1.47 -13.51 2.22
C ARG A 136 0.04 -13.60 2.42
N GLY A 137 0.77 -14.06 1.40
CA GLY A 137 2.22 -14.24 1.45
C GLY A 137 2.68 -15.47 0.68
N VAL A 138 4.01 -15.57 0.58
CA VAL A 138 4.74 -16.73 0.09
C VAL A 138 5.54 -17.28 1.27
N GLU A 139 5.60 -18.61 1.42
CA GLU A 139 6.35 -19.27 2.48
C GLU A 139 7.31 -20.32 1.92
N GLY A 140 8.52 -20.38 2.49
CA GLY A 140 9.49 -21.45 2.24
C GLY A 140 10.54 -21.14 1.18
N ALA A 141 10.56 -19.92 0.63
CA ALA A 141 11.61 -19.53 -0.30
C ALA A 141 12.91 -19.17 0.45
N PRO A 142 14.08 -19.71 0.05
CA PRO A 142 15.36 -19.28 0.61
C PRO A 142 15.71 -17.84 0.23
N GLY A 143 16.64 -17.23 0.97
CA GLY A 143 17.10 -15.86 0.73
C GLY A 143 16.00 -14.82 1.01
N ASP A 144 15.78 -13.91 0.06
CA ASP A 144 14.69 -12.92 0.10
C ASP A 144 13.44 -13.35 -0.71
N GLY A 145 13.40 -14.63 -1.13
CA GLY A 145 12.45 -15.12 -2.12
C GLY A 145 10.98 -14.89 -1.76
N ASP A 146 10.62 -14.99 -0.47
CA ASP A 146 9.25 -14.78 -0.02
C ASP A 146 8.77 -13.35 -0.32
N GLN A 147 9.60 -12.35 0.00
CA GLN A 147 9.31 -10.93 -0.23
C GLN A 147 9.38 -10.59 -1.72
N SER A 148 10.41 -11.08 -2.41
CA SER A 148 10.63 -10.85 -3.84
C SER A 148 9.48 -11.40 -4.70
N LEU A 149 8.96 -12.59 -4.36
CA LEU A 149 7.83 -13.20 -5.05
C LEU A 149 6.52 -12.43 -4.81
N VAL A 150 6.25 -12.02 -3.56
CA VAL A 150 5.07 -11.20 -3.23
C VAL A 150 5.10 -9.87 -3.98
N SER A 151 6.24 -9.18 -3.99
CA SER A 151 6.39 -7.92 -4.72
C SER A 151 6.17 -8.10 -6.23
N SER A 152 6.83 -9.09 -6.83
CA SER A 152 6.75 -9.36 -8.27
C SER A 152 5.34 -9.73 -8.73
N ILE A 153 4.65 -10.62 -8.00
CA ILE A 153 3.30 -11.04 -8.37
C ILE A 153 2.28 -9.91 -8.16
N THR A 154 2.46 -9.08 -7.12
CA THR A 154 1.60 -7.91 -6.88
C THR A 154 1.68 -6.93 -8.03
N GLU A 155 2.89 -6.60 -8.49
CA GLU A 155 3.09 -5.70 -9.62
C GLU A 155 2.47 -6.22 -10.92
N LEU A 156 2.62 -7.52 -11.20
CA LEU A 156 2.04 -8.13 -12.39
C LEU A 156 0.51 -8.12 -12.36
N LEU A 157 -0.10 -8.50 -11.24
CA LEU A 157 -1.56 -8.57 -11.13
C LEU A 157 -2.22 -7.18 -11.12
N LYS A 158 -1.57 -6.16 -10.56
CA LYS A 158 -2.01 -4.77 -10.67
C LYS A 158 -2.08 -4.31 -12.14
N LYS A 159 -1.13 -4.71 -12.97
CA LYS A 159 -1.14 -4.41 -14.43
C LYS A 159 -2.27 -5.11 -15.19
N GLN A 160 -2.92 -6.09 -14.60
CA GLN A 160 -4.05 -6.83 -15.19
C GLN A 160 -5.40 -6.35 -14.65
N GLU A 161 -5.44 -5.13 -14.09
CA GLU A 161 -6.65 -4.51 -13.52
C GLU A 161 -7.30 -5.32 -12.38
N ILE A 162 -6.55 -6.23 -11.76
CA ILE A 162 -6.98 -6.95 -10.55
C ILE A 162 -6.80 -6.03 -9.34
N ALA A 163 -7.86 -5.90 -8.55
CA ALA A 163 -7.82 -5.17 -7.29
C ALA A 163 -7.07 -6.00 -6.24
N ILE A 164 -5.79 -5.69 -6.01
CA ILE A 164 -5.00 -6.33 -4.96
C ILE A 164 -5.24 -5.62 -3.63
N VAL A 165 -5.70 -6.37 -2.63
CA VAL A 165 -5.80 -5.89 -1.25
C VAL A 165 -4.64 -6.47 -0.44
N SER A 166 -3.93 -5.59 0.27
CA SER A 166 -2.79 -5.99 1.12
C SER A 166 -3.22 -6.30 2.55
N ASP A 167 -4.49 -6.02 2.88
CA ASP A 167 -5.05 -6.13 4.21
C ASP A 167 -5.71 -7.52 4.42
N PRO A 168 -5.21 -8.34 5.37
CA PRO A 168 -5.81 -9.63 5.72
C PRO A 168 -7.26 -9.59 6.23
N GLN A 169 -7.71 -8.43 6.72
CA GLN A 169 -9.07 -8.16 7.19
C GLN A 169 -9.95 -7.47 6.14
N ALA A 170 -9.40 -7.07 4.99
CA ALA A 170 -10.21 -6.53 3.91
C ALA A 170 -11.15 -7.59 3.35
N LYS A 171 -12.31 -7.16 2.84
CA LYS A 171 -13.20 -8.02 2.05
C LYS A 171 -12.51 -8.37 0.73
N ALA A 172 -11.70 -9.41 0.74
CA ALA A 172 -11.15 -10.02 -0.44
C ALA A 172 -12.12 -11.08 -0.95
N ASP A 173 -12.37 -11.14 -2.26
CA ASP A 173 -13.20 -12.20 -2.82
C ASP A 173 -12.39 -13.51 -2.88
N LEU A 174 -11.09 -13.37 -3.12
CA LEU A 174 -10.12 -14.45 -3.21
C LEU A 174 -8.87 -14.16 -2.39
N VAL A 175 -8.20 -15.23 -1.97
CA VAL A 175 -6.94 -15.24 -1.23
C VAL A 175 -5.92 -16.06 -2.02
N LEU A 176 -4.80 -15.45 -2.35
CA LEU A 176 -3.63 -16.09 -2.94
C LEU A 176 -2.60 -16.37 -1.85
N THR A 177 -2.17 -17.63 -1.74
CA THR A 177 -1.00 -18.04 -0.95
C THR A 177 -0.04 -18.80 -1.86
N ALA A 178 1.24 -18.87 -1.49
CA ALA A 178 2.19 -19.67 -2.22
C ALA A 178 3.14 -20.42 -1.30
N ASP A 179 3.44 -21.66 -1.65
CA ASP A 179 4.33 -22.54 -0.94
C ASP A 179 5.52 -22.87 -1.83
N VAL A 180 6.72 -22.57 -1.37
CA VAL A 180 7.97 -22.82 -2.08
C VAL A 180 8.72 -23.94 -1.38
N THR A 181 9.12 -24.94 -2.15
CA THR A 181 9.93 -26.07 -1.68
C THR A 181 11.15 -26.20 -2.57
N VAL A 182 12.34 -26.07 -1.96
CA VAL A 182 13.61 -26.26 -2.66
C VAL A 182 14.22 -27.59 -2.25
N GLY A 183 14.43 -28.46 -3.24
CA GLY A 183 15.09 -29.74 -3.08
C GLY A 183 16.59 -29.61 -2.85
N LYS A 184 17.18 -30.67 -2.28
CA LYS A 184 18.64 -30.74 -2.07
C LYS A 184 19.37 -30.69 -3.43
N PRO A 185 20.55 -30.04 -3.50
CA PRO A 185 21.37 -30.06 -4.70
C PRO A 185 21.71 -31.49 -5.12
N LYS A 186 21.42 -31.83 -6.38
CA LYS A 186 21.77 -33.11 -6.99
C LYS A 186 22.42 -32.84 -8.35
N ALA A 187 23.64 -33.32 -8.54
CA ALA A 187 24.42 -33.12 -9.77
C ALA A 187 24.54 -31.64 -10.21
N GLY A 188 24.70 -30.72 -9.25
CA GLY A 188 24.85 -29.27 -9.53
C GLY A 188 23.55 -28.51 -9.79
N LYS A 189 22.39 -29.17 -9.69
CA LYS A 189 21.06 -28.56 -9.83
C LYS A 189 20.23 -28.73 -8.57
N GLN A 190 19.31 -27.80 -8.34
CA GLN A 190 18.27 -27.87 -7.31
C GLN A 190 16.91 -27.82 -7.99
N ASN A 191 16.04 -28.75 -7.61
CA ASN A 191 14.65 -28.73 -8.03
C ASN A 191 13.89 -27.75 -7.13
N VAL A 192 13.24 -26.75 -7.72
CA VAL A 192 12.36 -25.82 -7.01
C VAL A 192 10.93 -26.09 -7.43
N LYS A 193 10.08 -26.31 -6.44
CA LYS A 193 8.63 -26.48 -6.60
C LYS A 193 7.92 -25.32 -5.92
N ILE A 194 7.06 -24.66 -6.67
CA ILE A 194 6.26 -23.53 -6.20
C ILE A 194 4.80 -23.88 -6.45
N VAL A 195 4.00 -23.86 -5.40
CA VAL A 195 2.57 -24.15 -5.48
C VAL A 195 1.81 -22.91 -5.05
N TRP A 196 1.14 -22.27 -6.00
CA TRP A 196 0.23 -21.16 -5.74
C TRP A 196 -1.15 -21.72 -5.44
N HIS A 197 -1.75 -21.28 -4.34
CA HIS A 197 -3.09 -21.66 -3.94
C HIS A 197 -4.03 -20.45 -4.03
N VAL A 198 -5.12 -20.60 -4.78
CA VAL A 198 -6.20 -19.60 -4.82
C VAL A 198 -7.39 -20.15 -4.08
N ARG A 199 -7.81 -19.45 -3.03
CA ARG A 199 -8.95 -19.81 -2.20
C ARG A 199 -9.94 -18.65 -2.15
N ARG A 200 -11.20 -18.92 -1.82
CA ARG A 200 -12.15 -17.87 -1.42
C ARG A 200 -11.89 -17.45 0.01
N GLN A 201 -12.44 -16.29 0.38
CA GLN A 201 -12.38 -15.79 1.75
C GLN A 201 -12.99 -16.76 2.77
N ASP A 202 -13.98 -17.55 2.36
CA ASP A 202 -14.62 -18.58 3.18
C ASP A 202 -13.74 -19.84 3.41
N GLY A 203 -12.54 -19.88 2.82
CA GLY A 203 -11.60 -20.99 2.91
C GLY A 203 -11.75 -22.04 1.81
N THR A 204 -12.74 -21.91 0.91
CA THR A 204 -12.94 -22.83 -0.20
C THR A 204 -11.81 -22.73 -1.21
N GLU A 205 -11.10 -23.82 -1.47
CA GLU A 205 -10.06 -23.84 -2.49
C GLU A 205 -10.67 -23.80 -3.90
N ILE A 206 -10.29 -22.80 -4.70
CA ILE A 206 -10.68 -22.67 -6.11
C ILE A 206 -9.77 -23.54 -6.99
N GLY A 207 -8.49 -23.62 -6.62
CA GLY A 207 -7.51 -24.47 -7.26
C GLY A 207 -6.08 -24.05 -6.96
N THR A 208 -5.15 -24.72 -7.63
CA THR A 208 -3.72 -24.51 -7.44
C THR A 208 -2.98 -24.41 -8.77
N VAL A 209 -1.89 -23.65 -8.78
CA VAL A 209 -0.94 -23.57 -9.91
C VAL A 209 0.40 -24.08 -9.40
N GLY A 210 0.79 -25.27 -9.85
CA GLY A 210 2.10 -25.83 -9.57
C GLY A 210 3.10 -25.45 -10.65
N GLN A 211 4.26 -24.95 -10.24
CA GLN A 211 5.42 -24.77 -11.09
C GLN A 211 6.57 -25.57 -10.51
N GLU A 212 7.30 -26.26 -11.37
CA GLU A 212 8.46 -27.04 -10.95
C GLU A 212 9.57 -26.85 -11.99
N ASN A 213 10.74 -26.40 -11.53
CA ASN A 213 11.87 -26.10 -12.40
C ASN A 213 13.18 -26.57 -11.75
N ASP A 214 14.14 -27.00 -12.57
CA ASP A 214 15.49 -27.29 -12.10
C ASP A 214 16.40 -26.07 -12.33
N VAL A 215 16.90 -25.50 -11.24
CA VAL A 215 17.80 -24.35 -11.25
C VAL A 215 19.24 -24.77 -10.87
N PRO A 216 20.28 -24.02 -11.24
CA PRO A 216 21.62 -24.21 -10.70
C PRO A 216 21.62 -24.15 -9.17
N ALA A 217 22.39 -25.03 -8.54
CA ALA A 217 22.50 -25.03 -7.09
C ALA A 217 23.09 -23.71 -6.56
N GLY A 218 22.48 -23.15 -5.52
CA GLY A 218 22.89 -21.89 -4.90
C GLY A 218 22.35 -20.62 -5.57
N LEU A 219 21.66 -20.74 -6.71
CA LEU A 219 21.04 -19.59 -7.38
C LEU A 219 19.98 -18.91 -6.51
N LEU A 220 19.29 -19.69 -5.68
CA LEU A 220 18.15 -19.25 -4.86
C LEU A 220 18.56 -18.85 -3.43
N ASP A 221 19.85 -18.89 -3.09
CA ASP A 221 20.31 -18.60 -1.71
C ASP A 221 20.47 -17.08 -1.46
N GLY A 222 20.43 -16.27 -2.53
CA GLY A 222 20.65 -14.82 -2.51
C GLY A 222 19.38 -14.02 -2.84
N ALA A 223 19.56 -12.94 -3.60
CA ALA A 223 18.46 -12.08 -4.02
C ALA A 223 17.69 -12.70 -5.20
N TRP A 224 16.39 -12.84 -5.04
CA TRP A 224 15.52 -13.47 -6.03
C TRP A 224 15.02 -12.50 -7.09
N GLY A 225 15.16 -11.17 -6.95
CA GLY A 225 14.57 -10.15 -7.83
C GLY A 225 14.21 -10.61 -9.27
N ASP A 226 15.21 -10.92 -10.10
CA ASP A 226 14.99 -11.35 -11.50
C ASP A 226 14.32 -12.74 -11.63
N VAL A 227 14.67 -13.66 -10.74
CA VAL A 227 14.09 -15.02 -10.67
C VAL A 227 12.63 -14.94 -10.22
N ALA A 228 12.32 -14.14 -9.21
CA ALA A 228 10.98 -13.91 -8.69
C ALA A 228 10.07 -13.31 -9.76
N TYR A 229 10.57 -12.33 -10.52
CA TYR A 229 9.83 -11.77 -11.65
C TYR A 229 9.51 -12.85 -12.70
N THR A 230 10.51 -13.65 -13.09
CA THR A 230 10.33 -14.74 -14.07
C THR A 230 9.32 -15.78 -13.60
N VAL A 231 9.40 -16.18 -12.33
CA VAL A 231 8.44 -17.11 -11.70
C VAL A 231 7.03 -16.52 -11.68
N ALA A 232 6.91 -15.24 -11.36
CA ALA A 232 5.60 -14.57 -11.29
C ALA A 232 4.95 -14.43 -12.67
N VAL A 233 5.74 -14.12 -13.72
CA VAL A 233 5.26 -14.11 -15.12
C VAL A 233 4.78 -15.50 -15.54
N ALA A 234 5.54 -16.56 -15.23
CA ALA A 234 5.14 -17.93 -15.54
C ALA A 234 3.88 -18.38 -14.76
N ALA A 235 3.67 -17.84 -13.55
CA ALA A 235 2.48 -18.11 -12.73
C ALA A 235 1.22 -17.38 -13.22
N GLN A 236 1.41 -16.23 -13.87
CA GLN A 236 0.38 -15.21 -14.09
C GLN A 236 -0.87 -15.79 -14.76
N ASP A 237 -0.72 -16.45 -15.90
CA ASP A 237 -1.86 -16.96 -16.68
C ASP A 237 -2.66 -18.02 -15.90
N GLY A 238 -1.96 -18.88 -15.15
CA GLY A 238 -2.59 -19.88 -14.29
C GLY A 238 -3.37 -19.24 -13.16
N ILE A 239 -2.78 -18.26 -12.48
CA ILE A 239 -3.43 -17.52 -11.38
C ILE A 239 -4.65 -16.77 -11.92
N MET A 240 -4.53 -16.08 -13.06
CA MET A 240 -5.64 -15.35 -13.70
C MET A 240 -6.81 -16.28 -14.04
N THR A 241 -6.51 -17.50 -14.52
CA THR A 241 -7.55 -18.51 -14.79
C THR A 241 -8.29 -18.91 -13.51
N LEU A 242 -7.57 -19.09 -12.40
CA LEU A 242 -8.19 -19.39 -11.11
C LEU A 242 -8.96 -18.21 -10.54
N VAL A 243 -8.45 -16.99 -10.69
CA VAL A 243 -9.13 -15.76 -10.28
C VAL A 243 -10.44 -15.59 -11.03
N ALA A 244 -10.45 -15.77 -12.35
CA ALA A 244 -11.67 -15.70 -13.17
C ALA A 244 -12.70 -16.78 -12.80
N ARG A 245 -12.26 -17.97 -12.38
CA ARG A 245 -13.15 -19.04 -11.88
C ARG A 245 -13.71 -18.75 -10.49
N GLY A 246 -12.91 -18.08 -9.66
CA GLY A 246 -13.24 -17.74 -8.28
C GLY A 246 -14.06 -16.47 -8.13
N ALA A 247 -14.04 -15.61 -9.16
CA ALA A 247 -14.76 -14.34 -9.24
C ALA A 247 -16.26 -14.50 -8.88
N PRO A 248 -16.84 -13.55 -8.14
CA PRO A 248 -18.27 -13.54 -7.91
C PRO A 248 -18.99 -13.41 -9.25
N GLN A 249 -19.92 -14.33 -9.55
CA GLN A 249 -20.77 -14.21 -10.73
C GLN A 249 -21.54 -12.88 -10.66
N PRO A 250 -21.62 -12.09 -11.75
CA PRO A 250 -22.46 -10.91 -11.75
C PRO A 250 -23.87 -11.35 -11.41
N ALA A 251 -24.46 -10.74 -10.38
CA ALA A 251 -25.84 -10.98 -10.01
C ALA A 251 -26.70 -10.68 -11.25
N GLY A 252 -27.17 -11.74 -11.89
CA GLY A 252 -27.96 -11.66 -13.10
C GLY A 252 -29.23 -10.87 -12.83
N GLY A 253 -29.43 -9.83 -13.64
CA GLY A 253 -30.74 -9.23 -13.78
C GLY A 253 -31.77 -10.28 -14.18
N SER A 254 -32.93 -10.22 -13.54
CA SER A 254 -34.17 -10.86 -13.96
C SER A 254 -35.31 -9.95 -13.54
#